data_AF-A0A318K9W5-F1
#
_entry.id   AF-A0A318K9W5-F1
#
_cell.length_a   1.000
_cell.length_b   1.000
_cell.length_c   1.000
_cell.angle_alpha   90.00
_cell.angle_beta   90.00
_cell.angle_gamma   90.00
#
_symmetry.space_group_name_H-M   'P 1'
#
loop_
_entity.id
_entity.type
_entity.pdbx_description
1 polymer ?
#
loop_
_entity_poly.entity_id
_entity_poly.type
_entity_poly.pdbx_seq_one_letter_code
_entity_poly.pdbx_strand_id
1 'polypeptide(L)'
;MVQRAAEFAWSWTVDDLTGFAEQVGWRVANLDERSITLMTDFDVNRAGAKVYAEETGKLGASRVLNSIRVYVSDVVMDDPGLVHGLNEAFEEVAQQVFDELGQRPTGWWIKPSRGLRWDLSRIVIEVTTSGGHSVSIKLINPAYQAWRDEIDKNLVQEDQLDLDRVWNFD
;
A
#
# COMPACT_ATOMS: atom_id res chain seq x y z
N MET A 1 -13.11 3.61 -5.26
CA MET A 1 -12.19 2.49 -5.61
C MET A 1 -11.95 1.58 -4.42
N VAL A 2 -11.73 2.15 -3.23
CA VAL A 2 -11.41 1.46 -1.98
C VAL A 2 -12.51 0.46 -1.59
N GLN A 3 -13.78 0.86 -1.65
CA GLN A 3 -14.89 -0.06 -1.40
C GLN A 3 -14.86 -1.28 -2.33
N ARG A 4 -14.63 -1.07 -3.64
CA ARG A 4 -14.53 -2.16 -4.61
C ARG A 4 -13.36 -3.09 -4.32
N ALA A 5 -12.22 -2.54 -3.89
CA ALA A 5 -11.07 -3.34 -3.47
C ALA A 5 -11.38 -4.17 -2.20
N ALA A 6 -12.12 -3.61 -1.25
CA ALA A 6 -12.55 -4.32 -0.05
C ALA A 6 -13.52 -5.48 -0.33
N GLU A 7 -14.40 -5.31 -1.32
CA GLU A 7 -15.41 -6.30 -1.73
C GLU A 7 -14.88 -7.36 -2.71
N PHE A 8 -13.75 -7.08 -3.39
CA PHE A 8 -13.21 -7.96 -4.40
C PHE A 8 -12.78 -9.32 -3.81
N ALA A 9 -13.04 -10.38 -4.55
CA ALA A 9 -12.74 -11.75 -4.16
C ALA A 9 -11.25 -12.10 -4.43
N TRP A 10 -10.34 -11.40 -3.76
CA TRP A 10 -8.89 -11.58 -3.95
C TRP A 10 -8.45 -13.03 -3.68
N SER A 11 -7.73 -13.59 -4.64
CA SER A 11 -6.85 -14.75 -4.47
C SER A 11 -5.39 -14.33 -4.20
N TRP A 12 -5.09 -13.04 -4.39
CA TRP A 12 -3.76 -12.42 -4.33
C TRP A 12 -2.76 -13.04 -5.30
N THR A 13 -3.23 -13.33 -6.52
CA THR A 13 -2.36 -13.69 -7.65
C THR A 13 -2.49 -12.68 -8.78
N VAL A 14 -1.55 -12.68 -9.72
CA VAL A 14 -1.61 -11.79 -10.89
C VAL A 14 -2.87 -11.98 -11.74
N ASP A 15 -3.57 -13.11 -11.59
CA ASP A 15 -4.82 -13.40 -12.29
C ASP A 15 -5.97 -12.49 -11.81
N ASP A 16 -5.89 -11.99 -10.58
CA ASP A 16 -6.88 -11.05 -10.02
C ASP A 16 -6.86 -9.70 -10.74
N LEU A 17 -5.72 -9.31 -11.33
CA LEU A 17 -5.48 -7.94 -11.79
C LEU A 17 -6.43 -7.50 -12.90
N THR A 18 -6.72 -8.38 -13.86
CA THR A 18 -7.64 -8.07 -14.95
C THR A 18 -9.05 -7.85 -14.43
N GLY A 19 -9.56 -8.79 -13.62
CA GLY A 19 -10.91 -8.71 -13.08
C GLY A 19 -11.09 -7.50 -12.16
N PHE A 20 -10.10 -7.23 -11.31
CA PHE A 20 -10.14 -6.04 -10.45
C PHE A 20 -10.08 -4.75 -11.27
N ALA A 21 -9.15 -4.65 -12.22
CA ALA A 21 -8.99 -3.47 -13.05
C ALA A 21 -10.29 -3.13 -13.81
N GLU A 22 -10.94 -4.12 -14.43
CA GLU A 22 -12.22 -3.93 -15.11
C GLU A 22 -13.31 -3.39 -14.17
N GLN A 23 -13.40 -3.93 -12.94
CA GLN A 23 -14.40 -3.50 -11.96
C GLN A 23 -14.24 -2.05 -11.50
N VAL A 24 -13.01 -1.53 -11.49
CA VAL A 24 -12.71 -0.15 -11.09
C VAL A 24 -12.45 0.80 -12.27
N GLY A 25 -12.69 0.35 -13.51
CA GLY A 25 -12.51 1.17 -14.71
C GLY A 25 -11.05 1.39 -15.14
N TRP A 26 -10.13 0.59 -14.61
CA TRP A 26 -8.70 0.63 -14.92
C TRP A 26 -8.35 -0.27 -16.09
N ARG A 27 -7.12 -0.13 -16.60
CA ARG A 27 -6.60 -0.95 -17.68
C ARG A 27 -5.29 -1.59 -17.29
N VAL A 28 -5.14 -2.86 -17.62
CA VAL A 28 -3.87 -3.55 -17.49
C VAL A 28 -2.99 -3.19 -18.70
N ALA A 29 -1.85 -2.54 -18.47
CA ALA A 29 -0.96 -2.12 -19.55
C ALA A 29 0.07 -3.19 -19.91
N ASN A 30 0.54 -3.96 -18.93
CA ASN A 30 1.54 -5.01 -19.15
C ASN A 30 1.46 -6.09 -18.06
N LEU A 31 1.19 -7.35 -18.43
CA LEU A 31 1.17 -8.51 -17.51
C LEU A 31 2.41 -9.40 -17.63
N ASP A 32 3.07 -9.40 -18.78
CA ASP A 32 4.11 -10.38 -19.14
C ASP A 32 5.51 -9.90 -18.74
N GLU A 33 5.66 -8.61 -18.46
CA GLU A 33 6.93 -8.06 -17.99
C GLU A 33 7.18 -8.31 -16.48
N ARG A 34 8.46 -8.16 -16.10
CA ARG A 34 8.87 -8.14 -14.68
C ARG A 34 8.17 -7.02 -13.90
N SER A 35 7.72 -5.97 -14.57
CA SER A 35 7.06 -4.80 -13.98
C SER A 35 5.62 -4.70 -14.46
N ILE A 36 4.69 -5.31 -13.71
CA ILE A 36 3.27 -5.20 -14.04
C ILE A 36 2.79 -3.78 -13.76
N THR A 37 2.12 -3.18 -14.74
CA THR A 37 1.60 -1.80 -14.65
C THR A 37 0.09 -1.78 -14.93
N LEU A 38 -0.65 -1.14 -14.03
CA LEU A 38 -2.06 -0.80 -14.25
C LEU A 38 -2.18 0.70 -14.53
N MET A 39 -3.07 1.08 -15.44
CA MET A 39 -3.44 2.46 -15.70
C MET A 39 -4.74 2.77 -14.98
N THR A 40 -4.68 3.74 -14.08
CA THR A 40 -5.82 4.24 -13.31
C THR A 40 -6.52 5.38 -14.06
N ASP A 41 -7.71 5.70 -13.60
CA ASP A 41 -8.55 6.81 -14.07
C ASP A 41 -8.34 8.11 -13.26
N PHE A 42 -7.40 8.12 -12.31
CA PHE A 42 -7.08 9.31 -11.53
C PHE A 42 -6.42 10.39 -12.40
N ASP A 43 -6.90 11.62 -12.26
CA ASP A 43 -6.31 12.81 -12.88
C ASP A 43 -5.08 13.27 -12.08
N VAL A 44 -3.98 12.53 -12.25
CA VAL A 44 -2.68 12.81 -11.64
C VAL A 44 -1.57 12.60 -12.65
N ASN A 45 -0.45 13.30 -12.47
CA ASN A 45 0.74 13.22 -13.32
C ASN A 45 1.34 11.79 -13.40
N ARG A 46 0.92 10.90 -12.50
CA ARG A 46 1.29 9.50 -12.45
C ARG A 46 0.07 8.58 -12.32
N ALA A 47 -0.74 8.53 -13.36
CA ALA A 47 -1.91 7.65 -13.41
C ALA A 47 -1.58 6.14 -13.39
N GLY A 48 -0.30 5.74 -13.43
CA GLY A 48 0.10 4.33 -13.35
C GLY A 48 0.17 3.83 -11.90
N ALA A 49 -0.53 2.73 -11.61
CA ALA A 49 -0.35 1.97 -10.37
C ALA A 49 0.80 0.97 -10.51
N LYS A 50 1.59 0.83 -9.44
CA LYS A 50 2.70 -0.13 -9.34
C LYS A 50 2.22 -1.41 -8.70
N VAL A 51 2.44 -2.54 -9.36
CA VAL A 51 2.17 -3.86 -8.81
C VAL A 51 3.47 -4.49 -8.31
N TYR A 52 3.43 -5.03 -7.10
CA TYR A 52 4.54 -5.74 -6.47
C TYR A 52 4.12 -7.20 -6.32
N ALA A 53 4.83 -8.09 -7.00
CA ALA A 53 4.59 -9.52 -7.00
C ALA A 53 5.88 -10.28 -6.72
N GLU A 54 5.79 -11.48 -6.17
CA GLU A 54 6.91 -12.38 -6.01
C GLU A 54 7.44 -12.86 -7.38
N GLU A 55 8.74 -13.15 -7.45
CA GLU A 55 9.30 -13.84 -8.60
C GLU A 55 8.90 -15.33 -8.55
N THR A 56 8.22 -15.82 -9.58
CA THR A 56 7.90 -17.26 -9.68
C THR A 56 9.12 -18.05 -10.14
N GLY A 57 9.63 -18.93 -9.27
CA GLY A 57 10.67 -19.90 -9.62
C GLY A 57 10.16 -21.18 -10.33
N LYS A 58 8.83 -21.38 -10.40
CA LYS A 58 8.21 -22.57 -11.03
C LYS A 58 7.43 -22.20 -12.29
N LEU A 59 7.74 -22.89 -13.38
CA LEU A 59 7.02 -22.79 -14.64
C LEU A 59 5.53 -23.13 -14.43
N GLY A 60 4.62 -22.23 -14.80
CA GLY A 60 3.17 -22.46 -14.77
C GLY A 60 2.45 -22.11 -13.45
N ALA A 61 3.15 -21.60 -12.44
CA ALA A 61 2.49 -21.04 -11.26
C ALA A 61 2.20 -19.54 -11.45
N SER A 62 1.00 -19.10 -11.04
CA SER A 62 0.66 -17.69 -11.01
C SER A 62 1.49 -16.96 -9.96
N ARG A 63 2.00 -15.76 -10.29
CA ARG A 63 2.80 -14.95 -9.37
C ARG A 63 1.93 -14.44 -8.21
N VAL A 64 2.40 -14.62 -6.98
CA VAL A 64 1.74 -14.10 -5.78
C VAL A 64 1.90 -12.58 -5.73
N LEU A 65 0.80 -11.87 -5.51
CA LEU A 65 0.79 -10.42 -5.32
C LEU A 65 1.09 -10.09 -3.85
N ASN A 66 2.02 -9.16 -3.65
CA ASN A 66 2.32 -8.59 -2.34
C ASN A 66 1.49 -7.33 -2.10
N SER A 67 1.49 -6.43 -3.08
CA SER A 67 0.71 -5.18 -3.01
C SER A 67 0.53 -4.50 -4.35
N ILE A 68 -0.44 -3.59 -4.42
CA ILE A 68 -0.66 -2.64 -5.50
C ILE A 68 -0.59 -1.24 -4.90
N ARG A 69 0.27 -0.37 -5.41
CA ARG A 69 0.40 1.04 -5.01
C ARG A 69 -0.21 1.96 -6.06
N VAL A 70 -1.11 2.82 -5.62
CA VAL A 70 -1.88 3.75 -6.44
C VAL A 70 -1.58 5.17 -5.98
N TYR A 71 -1.19 6.04 -6.90
CA TYR A 71 -1.01 7.46 -6.59
C TYR A 71 -2.37 8.16 -6.71
N VAL A 72 -2.71 8.96 -5.71
CA VAL A 72 -3.98 9.71 -5.64
C VAL A 72 -3.75 11.20 -5.49
N SER A 73 -2.49 11.63 -5.49
CA SER A 73 -2.07 13.02 -5.65
C SER A 73 -0.90 13.10 -6.63
N ASP A 74 -0.67 14.30 -7.15
CA ASP A 74 0.57 14.60 -7.87
C ASP A 74 1.80 14.44 -6.98
N VAL A 75 2.92 14.14 -7.63
CA VAL A 75 4.25 14.16 -7.00
C VAL A 75 4.76 15.59 -6.90
N VAL A 76 5.02 16.05 -5.68
CA VAL A 76 5.64 17.33 -5.35
C VAL A 76 7.09 17.09 -4.94
N MET A 77 8.04 17.33 -5.85
CA MET A 77 9.46 17.19 -5.55
C MET A 77 9.97 18.44 -4.81
N ASP A 78 10.46 18.26 -3.59
CA ASP A 78 11.29 19.20 -2.82
C ASP A 78 10.85 20.68 -2.77
N ASP A 79 9.56 20.99 -2.95
CA ASP A 79 8.99 22.33 -2.73
C ASP A 79 8.31 22.39 -1.35
N PRO A 80 8.92 23.07 -0.35
CA PRO A 80 8.32 23.22 0.97
C PRO A 80 6.95 23.92 0.94
N GLY A 81 6.68 24.73 -0.08
CA GLY A 81 5.40 25.41 -0.27
C GLY A 81 4.25 24.46 -0.60
N LEU A 82 4.54 23.25 -1.05
CA LEU A 82 3.54 22.24 -1.42
C LEU A 82 3.27 21.21 -0.31
N VAL A 83 4.04 21.25 0.79
CA VAL A 83 3.88 20.33 1.94
C VAL A 83 2.52 20.47 2.61
N HIS A 84 1.98 21.70 2.69
CA HIS A 84 0.65 21.93 3.26
C HIS A 84 -0.43 21.23 2.43
N GLY A 85 -0.40 21.41 1.10
CA GLY A 85 -1.34 20.76 0.19
C GLY A 85 -1.27 19.24 0.24
N LEU A 86 -0.08 18.67 0.54
CA LEU A 86 0.06 17.23 0.71
C LEU A 86 -0.61 16.70 1.99
N ASN A 87 -0.57 17.48 3.08
CA ASN A 87 -1.25 17.12 4.33
C ASN A 87 -2.78 17.19 4.16
N GLU A 88 -3.27 18.22 3.49
CA GLU A 88 -4.70 18.36 3.16
C GLU A 88 -5.16 17.20 2.27
N ALA A 89 -4.43 16.90 1.19
CA ALA A 89 -4.73 15.76 0.33
C ALA A 89 -4.70 14.42 1.08
N PHE A 90 -3.76 14.24 2.03
CA PHE A 90 -3.73 13.03 2.86
C PHE A 90 -4.98 12.91 3.72
N GLU A 91 -5.42 14.00 4.35
CA GLU A 91 -6.58 14.04 5.24
C GLU A 91 -7.88 13.82 4.46
N GLU A 92 -8.01 14.43 3.28
CA GLU A 92 -9.15 14.21 2.38
C GLU A 92 -9.24 12.75 1.93
N VAL A 93 -8.13 12.16 1.47
CA VAL A 93 -8.09 10.75 1.06
C VAL A 93 -8.38 9.83 2.23
N ALA A 94 -7.81 10.09 3.41
CA ALA A 94 -8.06 9.30 4.60
C ALA A 94 -9.53 9.36 5.04
N GLN A 95 -10.15 10.54 4.98
CA GLN A 95 -11.56 10.73 5.27
C GLN A 95 -12.43 9.98 4.27
N GLN A 96 -12.13 10.06 2.98
CA GLN A 96 -12.85 9.31 1.95
C GLN A 96 -12.75 7.78 2.17
N VAL A 97 -11.57 7.26 2.52
CA VAL A 97 -11.38 5.84 2.86
C VAL A 97 -12.23 5.46 4.07
N PHE A 98 -12.26 6.30 5.10
CA PHE A 98 -13.10 6.09 6.28
C PHE A 98 -14.59 6.02 5.91
N ASP A 99 -15.06 6.96 5.07
CA ASP A 99 -16.47 7.01 4.64
C ASP A 99 -16.84 5.82 3.75
N GLU A 100 -15.95 5.40 2.82
CA GLU A 100 -16.16 4.24 1.95
C GLU A 100 -16.18 2.91 2.73
N LEU A 101 -15.36 2.78 3.78
CA LEU A 101 -15.27 1.54 4.57
C LEU A 101 -16.22 1.50 5.77
N GLY A 102 -16.70 2.67 6.24
CA GLY A 102 -17.54 2.78 7.43
C GLY A 102 -16.84 2.40 8.74
N GLN A 103 -15.50 2.36 8.77
CA GLN A 103 -14.73 1.96 9.95
C GLN A 103 -13.42 2.74 10.10
N ARG A 104 -12.97 2.90 11.35
CA ARG A 104 -11.73 3.59 11.71
C ARG A 104 -10.49 2.78 11.30
N PRO A 105 -9.32 3.43 11.08
CA PRO A 105 -8.05 2.74 10.89
C PRO A 105 -7.74 1.80 12.06
N THR A 106 -7.17 0.64 11.76
CA THR A 106 -6.65 -0.33 12.73
C THR A 106 -5.19 -0.06 13.11
N GLY A 107 -4.47 0.75 12.33
CA GLY A 107 -3.08 1.14 12.60
C GLY A 107 -2.72 2.51 12.05
N TRP A 108 -1.63 3.09 12.54
CA TRP A 108 -1.12 4.40 12.11
C TRP A 108 0.37 4.56 12.42
N TRP A 109 1.04 5.47 11.72
CA TRP A 109 2.44 5.83 11.96
C TRP A 109 2.73 7.26 11.45
N ILE A 110 3.81 7.87 11.95
CA ILE A 110 4.25 9.24 11.60
C ILE A 110 5.66 9.25 10.98
N LYS A 111 6.46 8.20 11.18
CA LYS A 111 7.82 8.07 10.63
C LYS A 111 8.03 6.71 9.97
N PRO A 112 8.86 6.61 8.90
CA PRO A 112 9.50 7.72 8.18
C PRO A 112 8.53 8.52 7.29
N SER A 113 7.27 8.08 7.19
CA SER A 113 6.16 8.76 6.52
C SER A 113 4.94 8.78 7.42
N ARG A 114 3.94 9.62 7.11
CA ARG A 114 2.62 9.56 7.75
C ARG A 114 1.80 8.47 7.06
N GLY A 115 1.11 7.65 7.83
CA GLY A 115 0.15 6.71 7.25
C GLY A 115 -0.90 6.18 8.21
N LEU A 116 -1.97 5.69 7.60
CA LEU A 116 -3.11 5.03 8.24
C LEU A 116 -3.31 3.67 7.59
N ARG A 117 -3.66 2.66 8.37
CA ARG A 117 -3.89 1.28 7.94
C ARG A 117 -5.27 0.81 8.35
N TRP A 118 -5.94 0.07 7.46
CA TRP A 118 -7.15 -0.70 7.74
C TRP A 118 -6.91 -2.16 7.40
N ASP A 119 -6.99 -3.01 8.41
CA ASP A 119 -6.91 -4.46 8.25
C ASP A 119 -8.32 -5.01 8.02
N LEU A 120 -8.60 -5.43 6.78
CA LEU A 120 -9.84 -6.13 6.41
C LEU A 120 -9.54 -7.62 6.22
N SER A 121 -10.59 -8.45 6.23
CA SER A 121 -10.44 -9.90 6.14
C SER A 121 -9.79 -10.39 4.84
N ARG A 122 -9.94 -9.64 3.73
CA ARG A 122 -9.44 -10.01 2.40
C ARG A 122 -8.35 -9.10 1.87
N ILE A 123 -8.11 -7.96 2.52
CA ILE A 123 -7.19 -6.93 2.04
C ILE A 123 -6.74 -6.05 3.21
N VAL A 124 -5.51 -5.57 3.14
CA VAL A 124 -5.05 -4.47 3.98
C VAL A 124 -4.96 -3.22 3.12
N ILE A 125 -5.50 -2.11 3.61
CA ILE A 125 -5.48 -0.82 2.91
C ILE A 125 -4.60 0.14 3.70
N GLU A 126 -3.60 0.72 3.04
CA GLU A 126 -2.78 1.80 3.62
C GLU A 126 -2.99 3.10 2.85
N VAL A 127 -3.21 4.21 3.54
CA VAL A 127 -3.05 5.58 2.99
C VAL A 127 -1.74 6.13 3.52
N THR A 128 -0.83 6.56 2.65
CA THR A 128 0.52 6.96 3.05
C THR A 128 1.02 8.19 2.30
N THR A 129 1.77 9.06 2.96
CA THR A 129 2.62 10.04 2.28
C THR A 129 3.91 9.36 1.80
N SER A 130 3.96 8.93 0.55
CA SER A 130 5.14 8.27 -0.04
C SER A 130 6.32 9.24 -0.09
N GLY A 131 7.29 9.08 0.82
CA GLY A 131 8.54 9.86 0.86
C GLY A 131 8.35 11.36 1.08
N GLY A 132 7.18 11.80 1.56
CA GLY A 132 6.88 13.24 1.69
C GLY A 132 6.56 13.96 0.38
N HIS A 133 6.39 13.23 -0.73
CA HIS A 133 6.21 13.83 -2.06
C HIS A 133 4.87 13.50 -2.72
N SER A 134 4.10 12.54 -2.23
CA SER A 134 2.79 12.19 -2.82
C SER A 134 1.93 11.42 -1.82
N VAL A 135 0.61 11.47 -2.00
CA VAL A 135 -0.34 10.61 -1.31
C VAL A 135 -0.57 9.38 -2.18
N SER A 136 -0.48 8.21 -1.57
CA SER A 136 -0.77 6.94 -2.24
C SER A 136 -1.64 6.05 -1.39
N ILE A 137 -2.51 5.30 -2.05
CA ILE A 137 -3.23 4.17 -1.47
C ILE A 137 -2.47 2.89 -1.83
N LYS A 138 -2.28 2.00 -0.86
CA LYS A 138 -1.80 0.64 -1.12
C LYS A 138 -2.89 -0.36 -0.80
N LEU A 139 -3.06 -1.29 -1.73
CA LEU A 139 -3.86 -2.50 -1.58
C LEU A 139 -2.89 -3.64 -1.29
N ILE A 140 -2.98 -4.29 -0.14
CA ILE A 140 -1.93 -5.19 0.35
C ILE A 140 -2.51 -6.56 0.67
N ASN A 141 -1.80 -7.61 0.26
CA ASN A 141 -2.11 -8.99 0.59
C ASN A 141 -2.04 -9.19 2.12
N PRO A 142 -3.10 -9.64 2.79
CA PRO A 142 -3.08 -9.88 4.24
C PRO A 142 -1.97 -10.83 4.69
N ALA A 143 -1.64 -11.86 3.88
CA ALA A 143 -0.55 -12.78 4.21
C ALA A 143 0.82 -12.07 4.16
N TYR A 144 1.03 -11.22 3.15
CA TYR A 144 2.23 -10.39 3.05
C TYR A 144 2.31 -9.37 4.18
N GLN A 145 1.18 -8.75 4.56
CA GLN A 145 1.14 -7.84 5.71
C GLN A 145 1.45 -8.56 7.02
N ALA A 146 0.91 -9.75 7.24
CA ALA A 146 1.21 -10.54 8.44
C ALA A 146 2.70 -10.86 8.56
N TRP A 147 3.34 -11.23 7.45
CA TRP A 147 4.79 -11.42 7.39
C TRP A 147 5.57 -10.13 7.70
N ARG A 148 5.14 -8.97 7.18
CA ARG A 148 5.74 -7.67 7.54
C ARG A 148 5.59 -7.37 9.02
N ASP A 149 4.40 -7.57 9.57
CA ASP A 149 4.09 -7.34 10.99
C ASP A 149 4.94 -8.24 11.90
N GLU A 150 5.26 -9.46 11.47
CA GLU A 150 6.16 -10.37 12.19
C GLU A 150 7.61 -9.87 12.16
N ILE A 151 8.10 -9.42 11.00
CA ILE A 151 9.44 -8.82 10.89
C ILE A 151 9.56 -7.59 11.78
N ASP A 152 8.59 -6.69 11.74
CA ASP A 152 8.62 -5.46 12.55
C ASP A 152 8.64 -5.79 14.05
N LYS A 153 7.88 -6.80 14.49
CA LYS A 153 7.92 -7.28 15.89
C LYS A 153 9.28 -7.87 16.28
N ASN A 154 9.93 -8.58 15.36
CA ASN A 154 11.25 -9.17 15.62
C ASN A 154 12.34 -8.10 15.71
N LEU A 155 12.29 -7.07 14.86
CA LEU A 155 13.22 -5.95 14.91
C LEU A 155 13.09 -5.13 16.21
N VAL A 156 11.86 -4.86 16.66
CA VAL A 156 11.64 -4.17 17.95
C VAL A 156 12.17 -4.99 19.13
N GLN A 157 12.04 -6.31 19.09
CA GLN A 157 12.61 -7.19 20.13
C GLN A 157 14.13 -7.19 20.11
N GLU A 158 14.75 -7.20 18.93
CA GLU A 158 16.21 -7.13 18.78
C GLU A 158 16.77 -5.81 19.31
N ASP A 159 16.16 -4.67 18.95
CA ASP A 159 16.53 -3.34 19.46
C ASP A 159 16.43 -3.28 21.00
N GLN A 160 15.37 -3.85 21.58
CA GLN A 160 15.19 -3.89 23.04
C GLN A 160 16.23 -4.78 23.73
N LEU A 161 16.53 -5.95 23.16
CA LEU A 161 17.58 -6.84 23.69
C LEU A 161 18.96 -6.20 23.64
N ASP A 162 19.26 -5.43 22.59
CA ASP A 162 20.52 -4.71 22.48
C ASP A 162 20.61 -3.54 23.47
N LEU A 163 19.51 -2.81 23.70
CA LEU A 163 19.46 -1.80 24.76
C LEU A 163 19.69 -2.44 26.13
N ASP A 164 19.01 -3.54 26.44
CA ASP A 164 19.16 -4.22 27.74
C ASP A 164 20.58 -4.77 27.93
N ARG A 165 21.28 -5.18 26.86
CA ARG A 165 22.69 -5.59 26.90
C ARG A 165 23.65 -4.43 27.11
N VAL A 166 23.36 -3.25 26.57
CA VAL A 166 24.18 -2.04 26.73
C VAL A 166 24.05 -1.46 28.14
N TRP A 167 22.90 -1.61 28.79
CA TRP A 167 22.63 -1.02 30.10
C TRP A 167 22.81 -1.97 31.30
N ASN A 168 23.01 -3.27 31.07
CA ASN A 168 23.40 -4.23 32.11
C ASN A 168 24.93 -4.34 32.20
N PHE A 169 25.55 -3.43 32.96
CA PHE A 169 26.88 -3.64 33.53
C PHE A 169 26.72 -4.22 34.95
N ASP A 170 27.04 -5.50 35.13
CA ASP A 170 27.48 -6.05 36.42
C ASP A 170 28.98 -5.78 36.61
#